data_AF-A0A1B9AYJ7-F1
#
_entry.id   AF-A0A1B9AYJ7-F1
#
_cell.length_a   1.000
_cell.length_b   1.000
_cell.length_c   1.000
_cell.angle_alpha   90.00
_cell.angle_beta   90.00
_cell.angle_gamma   90.00
#
_symmetry.space_group_name_H-M   'P 1'
#
loop_
_entity.id
_entity.type
_entity.pdbx_description
1 polymer ?
#
loop_
_entity_poly.entity_id
_entity_poly.type
_entity_poly.pdbx_seq_one_letter_code
_entity_poly.pdbx_strand_id
1 'polypeptide(L)'
;MTCFDELVQQFTPMIHHVIKTLHIHKDQEEFVQIGKIALWQAQQRFDASKGQFSNFAYAYMKGEMRKAMTKVNQSEERHVYPSELFWEVKVDEQPERTLELETLLSYAAGLTAKEKNWLVCTFYHQMTVREIADQERVSLSAVKKWRKQAMDKLQSQFH
;
A
#
# COMPACT_ATOMS: atom_id res chain seq x y z
N MET A 1 -14.39 -24.37 -19.55
CA MET A 1 -13.31 -23.61 -18.91
C MET A 1 -13.46 -22.13 -19.28
N THR A 2 -14.48 -21.42 -18.77
CA THR A 2 -14.82 -20.07 -19.31
C THR A 2 -15.10 -18.99 -18.26
N CYS A 3 -15.60 -19.33 -17.07
CA CYS A 3 -16.05 -18.30 -16.11
C CYS A 3 -14.90 -17.48 -15.47
N PHE A 4 -13.75 -18.10 -15.17
CA PHE A 4 -12.66 -17.38 -14.51
C PHE A 4 -11.77 -16.60 -15.49
N ASP A 5 -11.49 -17.15 -16.67
CA ASP A 5 -10.69 -16.45 -17.70
C ASP A 5 -11.36 -15.15 -18.16
N GLU A 6 -12.69 -15.16 -18.31
CA GLU A 6 -13.49 -13.95 -18.61
C GLU A 6 -13.40 -12.92 -17.47
N LEU A 7 -13.47 -13.38 -16.22
CA LEU A 7 -13.32 -12.52 -15.04
C LEU A 7 -11.92 -11.89 -14.98
N VAL A 8 -10.88 -12.66 -15.28
CA VAL A 8 -9.50 -12.18 -15.36
C VAL A 8 -9.37 -11.12 -16.44
N GLN A 9 -9.94 -11.34 -17.63
CA GLN A 9 -9.92 -10.33 -18.70
C GLN A 9 -10.57 -9.02 -18.26
N GLN A 10 -11.74 -9.08 -17.61
CA GLN A 10 -12.44 -7.90 -17.11
C GLN A 10 -11.64 -7.13 -16.05
N PHE A 11 -10.93 -7.83 -15.16
CA PHE A 11 -10.21 -7.23 -14.04
C PHE A 11 -8.72 -6.97 -14.31
N THR A 12 -8.19 -7.38 -15.45
CA THR A 12 -6.80 -7.12 -15.86
C THR A 12 -6.43 -5.62 -15.79
N PRO A 13 -7.25 -4.67 -16.27
CA PRO A 13 -6.97 -3.25 -16.11
C PRO A 13 -6.85 -2.82 -14.64
N MET A 14 -7.67 -3.41 -13.76
CA MET A 14 -7.62 -3.16 -12.32
C MET A 14 -6.36 -3.73 -11.68
N ILE A 15 -5.92 -4.92 -12.09
CA ILE A 15 -4.65 -5.51 -11.65
C ILE A 15 -3.48 -4.58 -12.00
N HIS A 16 -3.40 -4.11 -13.25
CA HIS A 16 -2.37 -3.14 -13.66
C HIS A 16 -2.47 -1.80 -12.92
N HIS A 17 -3.69 -1.33 -12.65
CA HIS A 17 -3.90 -0.12 -11.86
C HIS A 17 -3.39 -0.28 -10.42
N VAL A 18 -3.63 -1.43 -9.78
CA VAL A 18 -3.11 -1.72 -8.43
C VAL A 18 -1.58 -1.76 -8.45
N ILE A 19 -0.98 -2.43 -9.43
CA ILE A 19 0.49 -2.51 -9.61
C ILE A 19 1.10 -1.10 -9.73
N LYS A 20 0.52 -0.24 -10.57
CA LYS A 20 0.94 1.17 -10.71
C LYS A 20 0.75 1.95 -9.40
N THR A 21 -0.38 1.78 -8.72
CA THR A 21 -0.70 2.46 -7.45
C THR A 21 0.28 2.09 -6.33
N LEU A 22 0.78 0.85 -6.35
CA LEU A 22 1.77 0.35 -5.40
C LEU A 22 3.22 0.68 -5.79
N HIS A 23 3.44 1.38 -6.91
CA HIS A 23 4.77 1.73 -7.44
C HIS A 23 5.68 0.50 -7.59
N ILE A 24 5.08 -0.63 -7.98
CA ILE A 24 5.83 -1.83 -8.28
C ILE A 24 6.43 -1.58 -9.67
N HIS A 25 7.76 -1.60 -9.76
CA HIS A 25 8.49 -1.40 -11.02
C HIS A 25 9.25 -2.66 -11.46
N LYS A 26 9.64 -3.50 -10.51
CA LYS A 26 10.27 -4.80 -10.74
C LYS A 26 9.23 -5.92 -10.78
N ASP A 27 9.57 -7.02 -11.43
CA ASP A 27 8.80 -8.28 -11.43
C ASP A 27 7.31 -8.10 -11.75
N GLN A 28 6.99 -7.17 -12.66
CA GLN A 28 5.62 -6.81 -13.02
C GLN A 28 4.79 -8.03 -13.44
N GLU A 29 5.39 -8.95 -14.19
CA GLU A 29 4.72 -10.18 -14.62
C GLU A 29 4.35 -11.07 -13.43
N GLU A 30 5.23 -11.19 -12.44
CA GLU A 30 4.94 -11.95 -11.22
C GLU A 30 3.81 -11.29 -10.42
N PHE A 31 3.84 -9.97 -10.27
CA PHE A 31 2.76 -9.24 -9.60
C PHE A 31 1.43 -9.32 -10.35
N VAL A 32 1.44 -9.39 -11.68
CA VAL A 32 0.24 -9.69 -12.47
C VAL A 32 -0.31 -11.07 -12.12
N GLN A 33 0.54 -12.09 -11.97
CA GLN A 33 0.10 -13.43 -11.57
C GLN A 33 -0.45 -13.44 -10.14
N ILE A 34 0.23 -12.76 -9.21
CA ILE A 34 -0.25 -12.58 -7.83
C ILE A 34 -1.63 -11.91 -7.83
N GLY A 35 -1.83 -10.88 -8.67
CA GLY A 35 -3.12 -10.24 -8.85
C GLY A 35 -4.21 -11.18 -9.32
N LYS A 36 -3.92 -12.05 -10.30
CA LYS A 36 -4.86 -13.06 -10.79
C LYS A 36 -5.21 -14.09 -9.72
N ILE A 37 -4.23 -14.59 -8.97
CA ILE A 37 -4.44 -15.54 -7.87
C ILE A 37 -5.30 -14.88 -6.77
N ALA A 38 -5.00 -13.62 -6.43
CA ALA A 38 -5.76 -12.86 -5.45
C ALA A 38 -7.21 -12.63 -5.91
N LEU A 39 -7.44 -12.36 -7.20
CA LEU A 39 -8.78 -12.25 -7.77
C LEU A 39 -9.58 -13.56 -7.64
N TRP A 40 -8.96 -14.70 -7.92
CA TRP A 40 -9.57 -16.02 -7.75
C TRP A 40 -9.98 -16.31 -6.30
N GLN A 41 -9.11 -15.95 -5.36
CA GLN A 41 -9.40 -16.08 -3.92
C GLN A 41 -10.51 -15.12 -3.48
N ALA A 42 -10.51 -13.89 -4.00
CA ALA A 42 -11.54 -12.91 -3.72
C ALA A 42 -12.90 -13.41 -4.19
N GLN A 43 -13.00 -14.03 -5.37
CA GLN A 43 -14.25 -14.61 -5.87
C GLN A 43 -14.84 -15.64 -4.91
N GLN A 44 -14.01 -16.49 -4.31
CA GLN A 44 -14.47 -17.54 -3.37
C GLN A 44 -14.84 -17.00 -1.99
N ARG A 45 -14.22 -15.90 -1.56
CA ARG A 45 -14.40 -15.31 -0.22
C ARG A 45 -15.40 -14.16 -0.20
N PHE A 46 -15.87 -13.74 -1.38
CA PHE A 46 -16.77 -12.63 -1.51
C PHE A 46 -18.14 -12.95 -0.92
N ASP A 47 -18.69 -11.96 -0.23
CA ASP A 47 -20.00 -12.02 0.39
C ASP A 47 -20.82 -10.83 -0.14
N ALA A 48 -21.86 -11.14 -0.91
CA ALA A 48 -22.69 -10.14 -1.58
C ALA A 48 -23.40 -9.19 -0.59
N SER A 49 -23.57 -9.61 0.68
CA SER A 49 -24.15 -8.75 1.72
C SER A 49 -23.22 -7.60 2.14
N LYS A 50 -21.92 -7.69 1.82
CA LYS A 50 -20.88 -6.74 2.25
C LYS A 50 -20.53 -5.67 1.21
N GLY A 51 -21.21 -5.66 0.07
CA GLY A 51 -21.06 -4.64 -0.97
C GLY A 51 -20.76 -5.20 -2.35
N GLN A 52 -20.19 -4.36 -3.24
CA GLN A 52 -19.88 -4.74 -4.62
C GLN A 52 -18.58 -5.56 -4.70
N PHE A 53 -18.58 -6.57 -5.58
CA PHE A 53 -17.43 -7.44 -5.81
C PHE A 53 -16.19 -6.68 -6.29
N SER A 54 -16.36 -5.67 -7.15
CA SER A 54 -15.26 -4.84 -7.68
C SER A 54 -14.44 -4.18 -6.58
N ASN A 55 -15.12 -3.58 -5.58
CA ASN A 55 -14.48 -2.92 -4.45
C ASN A 55 -13.75 -3.94 -3.56
N PHE A 56 -14.37 -5.10 -3.32
CA PHE A 56 -13.76 -6.17 -2.55
C PHE A 56 -12.53 -6.75 -3.24
N ALA A 57 -12.63 -7.04 -4.54
CA ALA A 57 -11.54 -7.55 -5.36
C ALA A 57 -10.37 -6.57 -5.41
N TYR A 58 -10.61 -5.27 -5.61
CA TYR A 58 -9.57 -4.24 -5.56
C TYR A 58 -8.82 -4.26 -4.22
N ALA A 59 -9.55 -4.23 -3.10
CA ALA A 59 -8.96 -4.22 -1.76
C ALA A 59 -8.17 -5.52 -1.48
N TYR A 60 -8.70 -6.66 -1.90
CA TYR A 60 -8.08 -7.97 -1.71
C TYR A 60 -6.79 -8.10 -2.53
N MET A 61 -6.84 -7.77 -3.83
CA MET A 61 -5.66 -7.80 -4.72
C MET A 61 -4.56 -6.85 -4.23
N LYS A 62 -4.91 -5.62 -3.86
CA LYS A 62 -3.96 -4.64 -3.30
C LYS A 62 -3.30 -5.16 -2.03
N GLY A 63 -4.06 -5.85 -1.17
CA GLY A 63 -3.53 -6.47 0.05
C GLY A 63 -2.57 -7.63 -0.23
N GLU A 64 -2.90 -8.54 -1.14
CA GLU A 64 -2.05 -9.69 -1.48
C GLU A 64 -0.75 -9.26 -2.19
N MET A 65 -0.81 -8.29 -3.09
CA MET A 65 0.39 -7.73 -3.72
C MET A 65 1.32 -7.05 -2.70
N ARG A 66 0.76 -6.34 -1.70
CA ARG A 66 1.57 -5.78 -0.60
C ARG A 66 2.30 -6.85 0.21
N LYS A 67 1.59 -7.93 0.58
CA LYS A 67 2.21 -9.06 1.31
C LYS A 67 3.35 -9.68 0.52
N ALA A 68 3.15 -9.86 -0.80
CA ALA A 68 4.20 -10.37 -1.67
C ALA A 68 5.41 -9.43 -1.70
N MET A 69 5.21 -8.12 -1.80
CA MET A 69 6.29 -7.13 -1.75
C MET A 69 7.09 -7.17 -0.44
N THR A 70 6.42 -7.32 0.70
CA THR A 70 7.10 -7.49 2.00
C THR A 70 7.95 -8.76 2.05
N LYS A 71 7.47 -9.85 1.43
CA LYS A 71 8.19 -11.12 1.36
C LYS A 71 9.40 -11.04 0.42
N VAL A 72 9.26 -10.36 -0.72
CA VAL A 72 10.35 -10.11 -1.67
C VAL A 72 11.47 -9.30 -1.02
N ASN A 73 11.14 -8.21 -0.32
CA ASN A 73 12.15 -7.41 0.39
C ASN A 73 12.89 -8.23 1.47
N GLN A 74 12.19 -9.11 2.19
CA GLN A 74 12.82 -10.02 3.16
C GLN A 74 13.70 -11.10 2.51
N SER A 75 13.44 -11.47 1.25
CA SER A 75 14.27 -12.41 0.50
C SER A 75 15.44 -11.75 -0.24
N GLU A 76 15.29 -10.51 -0.73
CA GLU A 76 16.36 -9.73 -1.34
C GLU A 76 17.47 -9.39 -0.31
N GLU A 77 17.10 -9.12 0.95
CA GLU A 77 18.06 -8.97 2.06
C GLU A 77 18.90 -10.24 2.33
N ARG A 78 18.43 -11.43 1.90
CA ARG A 78 19.13 -12.71 2.07
C ARG A 78 19.92 -13.16 0.84
N HIS A 79 19.71 -12.55 -0.33
CA HIS A 79 20.33 -12.96 -1.59
C HIS A 79 21.12 -11.82 -2.24
N VAL A 80 22.13 -11.31 -1.52
CA VAL A 80 23.20 -10.50 -2.14
C VAL A 80 24.25 -11.45 -2.69
N TYR A 81 24.30 -11.61 -4.02
CA TYR A 81 25.53 -12.03 -4.71
C TYR A 81 26.04 -10.85 -5.54
N PRO A 82 27.23 -10.29 -5.23
CA PRO A 82 27.76 -9.16 -5.97
C PRO A 82 28.32 -9.63 -7.32
N SER A 83 27.85 -9.05 -8.42
CA SER A 83 28.60 -9.04 -9.68
C SER A 83 29.13 -7.63 -9.94
N GLU A 84 30.35 -7.54 -10.47
CA GLU A 84 31.24 -6.38 -10.48
C GLU A 84 30.72 -5.12 -11.23
N LEU A 85 29.50 -5.14 -11.79
CA LEU A 85 28.87 -3.98 -12.46
C LEU A 85 28.25 -2.94 -11.51
N PHE A 86 28.20 -3.21 -10.21
CA PHE A 86 27.46 -2.41 -9.22
C PHE A 86 28.03 -1.00 -8.96
N TRP A 87 29.24 -0.68 -9.41
CA TRP A 87 29.93 0.57 -9.08
C TRP A 87 29.73 1.74 -10.06
N GLU A 88 29.06 1.57 -11.21
CA GLU A 88 29.10 2.60 -12.28
C GLU A 88 27.84 3.43 -12.54
N VAL A 89 26.75 3.28 -11.79
CA VAL A 89 25.63 4.24 -11.90
C VAL A 89 25.13 4.65 -10.52
N LYS A 90 25.74 5.72 -9.99
CA LYS A 90 25.08 6.56 -8.98
C LYS A 90 24.17 7.55 -9.71
N VAL A 91 22.86 7.35 -9.62
CA VAL A 91 21.89 8.43 -9.77
C VAL A 91 21.13 8.52 -8.46
N ASP A 92 21.38 9.60 -7.74
CA ASP A 92 20.71 9.97 -6.51
C ASP A 92 19.25 10.34 -6.82
N GLU A 93 18.33 9.40 -6.61
CA GLU A 93 16.92 9.51 -7.02
C GLU A 93 15.98 10.11 -5.93
N GLN A 94 16.42 11.00 -5.04
CA GLN A 94 15.55 11.49 -3.94
C GLN A 94 15.34 13.02 -3.82
N PRO A 95 14.95 13.75 -4.88
CA PRO A 95 14.36 15.09 -4.71
C PRO A 95 12.82 15.06 -4.56
N GLU A 96 12.09 14.25 -5.33
CA GLU A 96 10.61 14.34 -5.37
C GLU A 96 9.90 13.77 -4.14
N ARG A 97 10.42 12.66 -3.58
CA ARG A 97 9.85 12.02 -2.37
C ARG A 97 9.96 12.89 -1.11
N THR A 98 10.92 13.82 -1.11
CA THR A 98 11.18 14.77 -0.01
C THR A 98 10.16 15.91 -0.04
N LEU A 99 9.87 16.45 -1.23
CA LEU A 99 8.92 17.55 -1.42
C LEU A 99 7.47 17.17 -1.07
N GLU A 100 7.03 15.96 -1.41
CA GLU A 100 5.68 15.47 -1.07
C GLU A 100 5.49 15.31 0.45
N LEU A 101 6.52 14.78 1.14
CA LEU A 101 6.52 14.61 2.59
C LEU A 101 6.54 15.97 3.31
N GLU A 102 7.38 16.90 2.85
CA GLU A 102 7.43 18.26 3.37
C GLU A 102 6.10 18.99 3.18
N THR A 103 5.49 18.86 2.01
CA THR A 103 4.17 19.42 1.71
C THR A 103 3.11 18.84 2.65
N LEU A 104 3.07 17.52 2.84
CA LEU A 104 2.12 16.87 3.77
C LEU A 104 2.31 17.34 5.22
N LEU A 105 3.57 17.48 5.66
CA LEU A 105 3.90 17.91 7.02
C LEU A 105 3.63 19.41 7.25
N SER A 106 3.64 20.23 6.19
CA SER A 106 3.30 21.66 6.28
C SER A 106 1.87 21.89 6.80
N TYR A 107 0.92 21.04 6.39
CA TYR A 107 -0.46 21.05 6.87
C TYR A 107 -0.62 20.45 8.28
N ALA A 108 0.42 19.83 8.82
CA ALA A 108 0.38 19.08 10.08
C ALA A 108 0.98 19.84 11.27
N ALA A 109 1.20 21.15 11.18
CA ALA A 109 1.94 21.94 12.18
C ALA A 109 1.39 21.77 13.62
N GLY A 110 0.05 21.62 13.77
CA GLY A 110 -0.62 21.47 15.07
C GLY A 110 -0.75 20.02 15.60
N LEU A 111 -0.26 19.02 14.86
CA LEU A 111 -0.40 17.61 15.24
C LEU A 111 0.71 17.17 16.19
N THR A 112 0.37 16.30 17.14
CA THR A 112 1.35 15.63 18.01
C THR A 112 2.16 14.61 17.21
N ALA A 113 3.30 14.16 17.74
CA ALA A 113 4.15 13.17 17.07
C ALA A 113 3.37 11.90 16.64
N LYS A 114 2.44 11.43 17.48
CA LYS A 114 1.63 10.23 17.18
C LYS A 114 0.56 10.48 16.11
N GLU A 115 0.00 11.68 16.08
CA GLU A 115 -0.96 12.09 15.06
C GLU A 115 -0.28 12.33 13.70
N LYS A 116 0.90 12.97 13.72
CA LYS A 116 1.78 13.11 12.54
C LYS A 116 2.21 11.75 12.01
N ASN A 117 2.60 10.84 12.91
CA ASN A 117 2.98 9.50 12.52
C ASN A 117 1.81 8.76 11.87
N TRP A 118 0.61 8.84 12.44
CA TRP A 118 -0.59 8.30 11.79
C TRP A 118 -0.83 8.93 10.40
N LEU A 119 -0.68 10.25 10.26
CA LEU A 119 -0.87 10.97 9.01
C LEU A 119 0.12 10.50 7.93
N VAL A 120 1.41 10.47 8.25
CA VAL A 120 2.48 10.01 7.35
C VAL A 120 2.27 8.52 7.01
N CYS A 121 2.04 7.67 8.01
CA CYS A 121 1.76 6.26 7.79
C CYS A 121 0.54 6.03 6.88
N THR A 122 -0.52 6.81 7.05
CA THR A 122 -1.77 6.63 6.30
C THR A 122 -1.73 7.22 4.90
N PHE A 123 -1.14 8.40 4.72
CA PHE A 123 -1.21 9.13 3.45
C PHE A 123 0.07 8.99 2.62
N TYR A 124 1.24 8.96 3.27
CA TYR A 124 2.53 8.78 2.59
C TYR A 124 2.87 7.30 2.43
N HIS A 125 2.80 6.52 3.51
CA HIS A 125 3.07 5.07 3.46
C HIS A 125 1.83 4.22 3.12
N GLN A 126 0.65 4.83 2.99
CA GLN A 126 -0.62 4.16 2.65
C GLN A 126 -0.98 2.94 3.53
N MET A 127 -0.56 2.94 4.79
CA MET A 127 -0.76 1.85 5.73
C MET A 127 -2.20 1.82 6.26
N THR A 128 -2.72 0.62 6.49
CA THR A 128 -4.00 0.40 7.17
C THR A 128 -3.85 0.59 8.67
N VAL A 129 -4.97 0.82 9.37
CA VAL A 129 -5.01 0.95 10.83
C VAL A 129 -4.36 -0.25 11.53
N ARG A 130 -4.48 -1.45 10.94
CA ARG A 130 -3.88 -2.67 11.48
C ARG A 130 -2.37 -2.70 11.27
N GLU A 131 -1.89 -2.40 10.07
CA GLU A 131 -0.46 -2.34 9.78
C GLU A 131 0.24 -1.28 10.64
N ILE A 132 -0.40 -0.14 10.88
CA ILE A 132 0.13 0.91 11.78
C ILE A 132 0.17 0.40 13.22
N ALA A 133 -0.88 -0.29 13.68
CA ALA A 133 -0.93 -0.83 15.04
C ALA A 133 0.17 -1.88 15.26
N ASP A 134 0.37 -2.76 14.28
CA ASP A 134 1.40 -3.80 14.31
C ASP A 134 2.81 -3.19 14.25
N GLN A 135 3.05 -2.18 13.38
CA GLN A 135 4.33 -1.47 13.27
C GLN A 135 4.69 -0.71 14.55
N GLU A 136 3.75 0.05 15.09
CA GLU A 136 3.95 0.89 16.27
C GLU A 136 3.81 0.12 17.59
N ARG A 137 3.49 -1.18 17.52
CA ARG A 137 3.23 -2.06 18.67
C ARG A 137 2.18 -1.48 19.63
N VAL A 138 1.12 -0.93 19.06
CA VAL A 138 -0.02 -0.37 19.80
C VAL A 138 -1.31 -1.10 19.45
N SER A 139 -2.39 -0.80 20.18
CA SER A 139 -3.70 -1.34 19.84
C SER A 139 -4.34 -0.62 18.64
N LEU A 140 -5.22 -1.32 17.93
CA LEU A 140 -6.06 -0.73 16.87
C LEU A 140 -6.85 0.50 17.37
N SER A 141 -7.28 0.48 18.64
CA SER A 141 -8.01 1.59 19.26
C SER A 141 -7.11 2.81 19.48
N ALA A 142 -5.81 2.63 19.76
CA ALA A 142 -4.86 3.73 19.83
C ALA A 142 -4.68 4.41 18.46
N VAL A 143 -4.51 3.63 17.39
CA VAL A 143 -4.39 4.19 16.03
C VAL A 143 -5.67 4.91 15.58
N LYS A 144 -6.85 4.34 15.86
CA LYS A 144 -8.14 5.02 15.60
C LYS A 144 -8.27 6.33 16.40
N LYS A 145 -7.75 6.37 17.62
CA LYS A 145 -7.71 7.59 18.43
C LYS A 145 -6.80 8.65 17.80
N TRP A 146 -5.60 8.28 17.36
CA TRP A 146 -4.69 9.21 16.65
C TRP A 146 -5.32 9.77 15.39
N ARG A 147 -5.99 8.93 14.59
CA ARG A 147 -6.78 9.35 13.43
C ARG A 147 -7.81 10.42 13.79
N LYS A 148 -8.65 10.13 14.79
CA LYS A 148 -9.72 11.06 15.20
C LYS A 148 -9.13 12.41 15.62
N GLN A 149 -8.13 12.38 16.51
CA GLN A 149 -7.49 13.59 17.03
C GLN A 149 -6.77 14.40 15.94
N ALA A 150 -6.12 13.73 15.00
CA ALA A 150 -5.49 14.37 13.85
C ALA A 150 -6.52 15.07 12.97
N MET A 151 -7.61 14.39 12.61
CA MET A 151 -8.67 14.94 11.75
C MET A 151 -9.39 16.13 12.40
N ASP A 152 -9.72 16.04 13.69
CA ASP A 152 -10.38 17.13 14.44
C ASP A 152 -9.51 18.41 14.42
N LYS A 153 -8.19 18.26 14.56
CA LYS A 153 -7.24 19.38 14.52
C LYS A 153 -7.05 19.95 13.11
N LEU A 154 -6.94 19.09 12.10
CA LEU A 154 -6.84 19.53 10.70
C LEU A 154 -8.09 20.32 10.29
N GLN A 155 -9.29 19.84 10.64
CA GLN A 155 -10.55 20.53 10.34
C GLN A 155 -10.67 21.88 11.03
N SER A 156 -10.16 22.01 12.26
CA SER A 156 -10.18 23.27 13.02
C SER A 156 -9.24 24.34 12.46
N GLN A 157 -8.28 23.97 11.59
CA GLN A 157 -7.36 24.91 10.94
C GLN A 157 -7.90 25.50 9.63
N PHE A 158 -9.01 24.97 9.10
CA PHE A 158 -9.67 25.44 7.88
C PHE A 158 -10.96 26.26 8.16
N HIS A 159 -11.17 26.69 9.40
CA HIS A 159 -12.17 27.69 9.81
C HIS A 159 -11.46 28.94 10.31
#